data_AF-A0A3B8JWG7-F1
#
_entry.id   AF-A0A3B8JWG7-F1
#
_cell.length_a   1.000
_cell.length_b   1.000
_cell.length_c   1.000
_cell.angle_alpha   90.00
_cell.angle_beta   90.00
_cell.angle_gamma   90.00
#
_symmetry.space_group_name_H-M   'P 1'
#
loop_
_entity.id
_entity.type
_entity.pdbx_description
1 polymer ?
#
loop_
_entity_poly.entity_id
_entity_poly.type
_entity_poly.pdbx_seq_one_letter_code
_entity_poly.pdbx_strand_id
1 'polypeptide(L)'
;KISAGLADLIDDLIAVSTKDRPQNAQEILHRLEEVQFPYRRRLRTGALVLLTSMVITFLAIGIRQVGLLQAWELKAYDTLMQMRPAEQPDPRILLVEINESHLNQYGNPIPDGIFAQMLDKLEQYQPRIIGLDIYRDRPKEPGSAALASHFQRDNHLIAVCSVQEANNPNKPGIKSQRQVPNNRIGFTDVVVDPDEVLRRHLLFMPLVPNSPCATEFSFSSQIALHYLAATHRIKPKTTPEQEFQLRSIIFKPLATNTGVYQSSPGKHGGYQILLNYRASKTIAQQVTLTDILQDKINPAWVKDRIVLIGGTAPTTDDNFYTPYSSGQWPYQKAPGVVIHAHKVSQIISAVLDKRPLLKVWSQWVEVIWIWGWSVMGGLVVWRSHSLLNLAVASIMTAGVLSGVCFILLMQGSWVPLVPSALAFIATAGIVLVCQRISPGDIRRLFHCYQKYLKAENPCASARG
;
A
#
# COMPACT_ATOMS: atom_id res chain seq x y z
N LYS A 1 -12.94 -48.75 -8.96
CA LYS A 1 -14.42 -48.82 -8.88
C LYS A 1 -14.97 -48.52 -10.26
N ILE A 2 -15.54 -49.53 -10.92
CA ILE A 2 -16.24 -49.42 -12.20
C ILE A 2 -17.50 -48.57 -11.96
N SER A 3 -17.86 -47.66 -12.86
CA SER A 3 -19.11 -46.88 -12.74
C SER A 3 -20.30 -47.83 -12.84
N ALA A 4 -21.39 -47.59 -12.10
CA ALA A 4 -22.59 -48.46 -12.13
C ALA A 4 -23.04 -48.77 -13.57
N GLY A 5 -23.15 -47.76 -14.44
CA GLY A 5 -23.51 -47.99 -15.84
C GLY A 5 -22.50 -48.79 -16.67
N LEU A 6 -21.22 -48.86 -16.27
CA LEU A 6 -20.24 -49.75 -16.92
C LEU A 6 -20.35 -51.17 -16.36
N ALA A 7 -20.72 -51.33 -15.09
CA ALA A 7 -21.01 -52.63 -14.50
C ALA A 7 -22.28 -53.22 -15.10
N ASP A 8 -23.35 -52.42 -15.22
CA ASP A 8 -24.61 -52.81 -15.87
C ASP A 8 -24.37 -53.19 -17.34
N LEU A 9 -23.58 -52.41 -18.08
CA LEU A 9 -23.22 -52.76 -19.45
C LEU A 9 -22.39 -54.04 -19.54
N ILE A 10 -21.49 -54.28 -18.57
CA ILE A 10 -20.72 -55.53 -18.49
C ILE A 10 -21.67 -56.69 -18.21
N ASP A 11 -22.58 -56.57 -17.24
CA ASP A 11 -23.56 -57.60 -16.89
C ASP A 11 -24.49 -57.93 -18.08
N ASP A 12 -24.95 -56.93 -18.82
CA ASP A 12 -25.73 -57.10 -20.06
C ASP A 12 -24.93 -57.85 -21.15
N LEU A 13 -23.61 -57.62 -21.25
CA LEU A 13 -22.75 -58.31 -22.22
C LEU A 13 -22.53 -59.80 -21.90
N ILE A 14 -22.55 -60.17 -20.62
CA ILE A 14 -22.38 -61.57 -20.15
C ILE A 14 -23.70 -62.26 -19.80
N ALA A 15 -24.85 -61.61 -20.05
CA ALA A 15 -26.17 -62.16 -19.77
C ALA A 15 -26.35 -63.56 -20.40
N VAL A 16 -26.94 -64.49 -19.63
CA VAL A 16 -27.18 -65.89 -20.05
C VAL A 16 -28.21 -65.96 -21.18
N SER A 17 -29.18 -65.05 -21.17
CA SER A 17 -30.20 -64.91 -22.21
C SER A 17 -29.67 -64.05 -23.35
N THR A 18 -29.75 -64.55 -24.58
CA THR A 18 -29.31 -63.85 -25.79
C THR A 18 -30.21 -62.66 -26.15
N LYS A 19 -31.43 -62.59 -25.59
CA LYS A 19 -32.36 -61.46 -25.79
C LYS A 19 -31.95 -60.21 -25.00
N ASP A 20 -31.23 -60.40 -23.90
CA ASP A 20 -30.83 -59.32 -22.99
C ASP A 20 -29.46 -58.72 -23.35
N ARG A 21 -28.76 -59.31 -24.33
CA ARG A 21 -27.49 -58.79 -24.84
C ARG A 21 -27.74 -57.65 -25.84
N PRO A 22 -26.85 -56.64 -25.90
CA PRO A 22 -26.90 -55.63 -26.95
C PRO A 22 -26.76 -56.27 -28.33
N GLN A 23 -27.67 -55.90 -29.25
CA GLN A 23 -27.87 -56.64 -30.49
C GLN A 23 -26.82 -56.37 -31.58
N ASN A 24 -26.06 -55.27 -31.48
CA ASN A 24 -25.00 -54.94 -32.42
C ASN A 24 -23.91 -54.07 -31.78
N ALA A 25 -22.78 -53.92 -32.48
CA ALA A 25 -21.66 -53.11 -32.01
C ALA A 25 -22.00 -51.61 -31.88
N GLN A 26 -22.98 -51.11 -32.63
CA GLN A 26 -23.44 -49.72 -32.55
C GLN A 26 -24.18 -49.44 -31.23
N GLU A 27 -25.00 -50.37 -30.76
CA GLU A 27 -25.70 -50.30 -29.47
C GLU A 27 -24.70 -50.30 -28.30
N ILE A 28 -23.64 -51.11 -28.39
CA ILE A 28 -22.57 -51.13 -27.39
C ILE A 28 -21.83 -49.77 -27.37
N LEU A 29 -21.51 -49.22 -28.54
CA LEU A 29 -20.85 -47.91 -28.65
C LEU A 29 -21.74 -46.78 -28.12
N HIS A 30 -23.03 -46.79 -28.45
CA HIS A 30 -24.00 -45.82 -27.95
C HIS A 30 -24.11 -45.88 -26.42
N ARG A 31 -24.24 -47.09 -25.84
CA ARG A 31 -24.25 -47.26 -24.38
C ARG A 31 -22.93 -46.86 -23.72
N LEU A 32 -21.78 -47.17 -24.33
CA LEU A 32 -20.48 -46.71 -23.85
C LEU A 32 -20.33 -45.18 -23.89
N GLU A 33 -21.00 -44.49 -24.81
CA GLU A 33 -21.07 -43.02 -24.84
C GLU A 33 -21.96 -42.47 -23.70
N GLU A 34 -23.01 -43.20 -23.32
CA GLU A 34 -23.89 -42.86 -22.19
C GLU A 34 -23.27 -43.17 -20.82
N VAL A 35 -22.32 -44.11 -20.75
CA VAL A 35 -21.57 -44.44 -19.53
C VAL A 35 -20.74 -43.25 -19.05
N GLN A 36 -21.11 -42.70 -17.90
CA GLN A 36 -20.39 -41.59 -17.27
C GLN A 36 -19.08 -42.07 -16.63
N PHE A 37 -18.01 -42.11 -17.42
CA PHE A 37 -16.68 -42.43 -16.89
C PHE A 37 -16.19 -41.35 -15.89
N PRO A 38 -15.80 -41.72 -14.65
CA PRO A 38 -15.38 -40.77 -13.63
C PRO A 38 -14.12 -39.99 -14.02
N TYR A 39 -13.26 -40.56 -14.88
CA TYR A 39 -12.07 -39.89 -15.43
C TYR A 39 -12.42 -38.73 -16.39
N ARG A 40 -13.38 -38.94 -17.32
CA ARG A 40 -13.86 -37.88 -18.22
C ARG A 40 -14.55 -36.75 -17.46
N ARG A 41 -15.29 -37.07 -16.38
CA ARG A 41 -15.91 -36.08 -15.50
C ARG A 41 -14.85 -35.24 -14.76
N ARG A 42 -13.81 -35.87 -14.20
CA ARG A 42 -12.71 -35.16 -13.52
C ARG A 42 -11.92 -34.25 -14.46
N LEU A 43 -11.60 -34.71 -15.67
CA LEU A 43 -10.92 -33.89 -16.68
C LEU A 43 -11.74 -32.66 -17.09
N ARG A 44 -13.06 -32.83 -17.32
CA ARG A 44 -13.96 -31.72 -17.66
C ARG A 44 -14.05 -30.69 -16.53
N THR A 45 -14.11 -31.14 -15.27
CA THR A 45 -14.13 -30.22 -14.11
C THR A 45 -12.80 -29.51 -13.91
N GLY A 46 -11.65 -30.19 -14.12
CA GLY A 46 -10.33 -29.56 -14.07
C GLY A 46 -10.17 -28.48 -15.14
N ALA A 47 -10.59 -28.77 -16.38
CA ALA A 47 -10.59 -27.78 -17.47
C ALA A 47 -11.51 -26.59 -17.17
N LEU A 48 -12.69 -26.84 -16.59
CA LEU A 48 -13.60 -25.78 -16.15
C LEU A 48 -12.93 -24.85 -15.13
N VAL A 49 -12.28 -25.39 -14.10
CA VAL A 49 -11.58 -24.59 -13.07
C VAL A 49 -10.47 -23.73 -13.67
N LEU A 50 -9.66 -24.30 -14.57
CA LEU A 50 -8.58 -23.55 -15.20
C LEU A 50 -9.10 -22.43 -16.10
N LEU A 51 -10.12 -22.70 -16.92
CA LEU A 51 -10.70 -21.68 -17.79
C LEU A 51 -11.39 -20.57 -17.00
N THR A 52 -12.22 -20.92 -16.00
CA THR A 52 -12.89 -19.91 -15.17
C THR A 52 -11.89 -19.08 -14.39
N SER A 53 -10.87 -19.72 -13.80
CA SER A 53 -9.84 -18.98 -13.04
C SER A 53 -9.05 -18.01 -13.92
N MET A 54 -8.72 -18.40 -15.14
CA MET A 54 -8.03 -17.54 -16.09
C MET A 54 -8.89 -16.33 -16.47
N VAL A 55 -10.16 -16.54 -16.84
CA VAL A 55 -11.10 -15.47 -17.20
C VAL A 55 -11.31 -14.50 -16.02
N ILE A 56 -11.54 -15.03 -14.81
CA ILE A 56 -11.74 -14.22 -13.61
C ILE A 56 -10.48 -13.42 -13.26
N THR A 57 -9.29 -13.99 -13.46
CA THR A 57 -8.04 -13.28 -13.22
C THR A 57 -7.88 -12.11 -14.19
N PHE A 58 -8.13 -12.30 -15.49
CA PHE A 58 -8.07 -11.22 -16.47
C PHE A 58 -9.10 -10.13 -16.18
N LEU A 59 -10.32 -10.50 -15.77
CA LEU A 59 -11.35 -9.56 -15.35
C LEU A 59 -10.90 -8.76 -14.13
N ALA A 60 -10.40 -9.43 -13.08
CA ALA A 60 -9.93 -8.79 -11.86
C ALA A 60 -8.78 -7.81 -12.13
N ILE A 61 -7.84 -8.18 -13.00
CA ILE A 61 -6.78 -7.29 -13.45
C ILE A 61 -7.35 -6.10 -14.22
N GLY A 62 -8.28 -6.33 -15.16
CA GLY A 62 -8.93 -5.24 -15.92
C GLY A 62 -9.61 -4.22 -15.01
N ILE A 63 -10.38 -4.68 -14.03
CA ILE A 63 -11.05 -3.83 -13.03
C ILE A 63 -10.01 -3.08 -12.18
N ARG A 64 -8.89 -3.73 -11.84
CA ARG A 64 -7.79 -3.10 -11.09
C ARG A 64 -7.07 -2.01 -11.89
N GLN A 65 -6.88 -2.21 -13.20
CA GLN A 65 -6.22 -1.23 -14.08
C GLN A 65 -7.02 0.05 -14.25
N VAL A 66 -8.35 0.00 -14.13
CA VAL A 66 -9.21 1.20 -14.15
C VAL A 66 -9.38 1.86 -12.77
N GLY A 67 -8.69 1.36 -11.73
CA GLY A 67 -8.66 1.96 -10.39
C GLY A 67 -9.88 1.65 -9.51
N LEU A 68 -10.83 0.83 -9.96
CA LEU A 68 -12.06 0.53 -9.20
C LEU A 68 -11.80 -0.21 -7.87
N LEU A 69 -10.71 -0.97 -7.78
CA LEU A 69 -10.31 -1.69 -6.57
C LEU A 69 -9.40 -0.87 -5.65
N GLN A 70 -8.90 0.27 -6.10
CA GLN A 70 -7.84 1.02 -5.41
C GLN A 70 -8.25 1.41 -3.98
N ALA A 71 -9.46 1.94 -3.78
CA ALA A 71 -9.93 2.32 -2.45
C ALA A 71 -9.96 1.14 -1.46
N TRP A 72 -10.36 -0.05 -1.94
CA TRP A 72 -10.44 -1.24 -1.09
C TRP A 72 -9.05 -1.81 -0.81
N GLU A 73 -8.15 -1.79 -1.80
CA GLU A 73 -6.76 -2.20 -1.63
C GLU A 73 -6.01 -1.30 -0.65
N LEU A 74 -6.21 0.02 -0.70
CA LEU A 74 -5.62 0.98 0.24
C LEU A 74 -6.17 0.79 1.66
N LYS A 75 -7.48 0.55 1.82
CA LYS A 75 -8.06 0.27 3.14
C LYS A 75 -7.57 -1.05 3.73
N ALA A 76 -7.43 -2.08 2.87
CA ALA A 76 -6.84 -3.35 3.27
C ALA A 76 -5.37 -3.17 3.71
N TYR A 77 -4.60 -2.38 2.96
CA TYR A 77 -3.23 -2.01 3.34
C TYR A 77 -3.18 -1.34 4.72
N ASP A 78 -4.03 -0.36 4.99
CA ASP A 78 -4.06 0.31 6.30
C ASP A 78 -4.38 -0.66 7.44
N THR A 79 -5.33 -1.57 7.20
CA THR A 79 -5.69 -2.60 8.18
C THR A 79 -4.51 -3.51 8.48
N LEU A 80 -3.79 -3.97 7.45
CA LEU A 80 -2.58 -4.77 7.63
C LEU A 80 -1.48 -3.99 8.35
N MET A 81 -1.33 -2.68 8.09
CA MET A 81 -0.37 -1.81 8.78
C MET A 81 -0.69 -1.67 10.27
N GLN A 82 -1.99 -1.55 10.63
CA GLN A 82 -2.46 -1.45 12.01
C GLN A 82 -2.27 -2.74 12.82
N MET A 83 -2.34 -3.91 12.17
CA MET A 83 -2.16 -5.20 12.84
C MET A 83 -0.71 -5.54 13.16
N ARG A 84 0.25 -4.72 12.71
CA ARG A 84 1.68 -4.98 12.93
C ARG A 84 2.02 -4.92 14.42
N PRO A 85 2.94 -5.80 14.89
CA PRO A 85 3.40 -5.76 16.27
C PRO A 85 4.05 -4.41 16.60
N ALA A 86 3.95 -4.01 17.86
CA ALA A 86 4.51 -2.74 18.31
C ALA A 86 6.04 -2.71 18.12
N GLU A 87 6.53 -1.65 17.47
CA GLU A 87 7.95 -1.35 17.32
C GLU A 87 8.40 -0.38 18.43
N GLN A 88 9.65 -0.49 18.86
CA GLN A 88 10.24 0.47 19.80
C GLN A 88 10.41 1.85 19.15
N PRO A 89 10.26 2.97 19.88
CA PRO A 89 10.59 4.31 19.37
C PRO A 89 12.03 4.38 18.82
N ASP A 90 12.27 5.28 17.86
CA ASP A 90 13.61 5.46 17.31
C ASP A 90 14.49 6.26 18.29
N PRO A 91 15.53 5.65 18.88
CA PRO A 91 16.33 6.32 19.90
C PRO A 91 17.24 7.41 19.33
N ARG A 92 17.41 7.49 18.01
CA ARG A 92 18.28 8.48 17.35
C ARG A 92 17.59 9.83 17.17
N ILE A 93 16.28 9.90 17.40
CA ILE A 93 15.47 11.09 17.19
C ILE A 93 14.97 11.62 18.54
N LEU A 94 15.02 12.94 18.70
CA LEU A 94 14.30 13.69 19.71
C LEU A 94 13.31 14.59 18.98
N LEU A 95 12.04 14.56 19.40
CA LEU A 95 11.02 15.45 18.88
C LEU A 95 10.75 16.58 19.89
N VAL A 96 10.87 17.81 19.44
CA VAL A 96 10.56 19.02 20.21
C VAL A 96 9.24 19.58 19.70
N GLU A 97 8.23 19.55 20.56
CA GLU A 97 6.85 19.86 20.22
C GLU A 97 6.48 21.31 20.56
N ILE A 98 5.88 21.99 19.58
CA ILE A 98 5.27 23.31 19.73
C ILE A 98 3.76 23.14 19.69
N ASN A 99 3.18 22.96 20.88
CA ASN A 99 1.75 22.76 21.07
C ASN A 99 0.94 24.07 21.12
N GLU A 100 -0.39 23.93 21.29
CA GLU A 100 -1.35 25.04 21.39
C GLU A 100 -1.04 26.04 22.51
N SER A 101 -0.54 25.58 23.67
CA SER A 101 -0.22 26.49 24.78
C SER A 101 0.92 27.44 24.43
N HIS A 102 1.89 27.02 23.62
CA HIS A 102 2.96 27.92 23.17
C HIS A 102 2.44 28.96 22.17
N LEU A 103 1.51 28.59 21.27
CA LEU A 103 0.89 29.53 20.34
C LEU A 103 0.04 30.57 21.08
N ASN A 104 -0.69 30.15 22.12
CA ASN A 104 -1.46 31.06 22.97
C ASN A 104 -0.56 31.99 23.80
N GLN A 105 0.60 31.48 24.25
CA GLN A 105 1.52 32.24 25.09
C GLN A 105 2.36 33.26 24.29
N TYR A 106 2.93 32.85 23.16
CA TYR A 106 3.88 33.66 22.39
C TYR A 106 3.28 34.28 21.13
N GLY A 107 2.06 33.91 20.77
CA GLY A 107 1.40 34.30 19.53
C GLY A 107 1.67 33.32 18.37
N ASN A 108 0.89 33.47 17.31
CA ASN A 108 1.03 32.71 16.07
C ASN A 108 1.20 33.68 14.89
N PRO A 109 2.39 33.76 14.26
CA PRO A 109 3.59 32.95 14.49
C PRO A 109 4.40 33.39 15.72
N ILE A 110 5.04 32.44 16.39
CA ILE A 110 5.95 32.67 17.53
C ILE A 110 7.15 33.56 17.09
N PRO A 111 7.64 34.52 17.90
CA PRO A 111 8.81 35.35 17.59
C PRO A 111 10.12 34.57 17.42
N ASP A 112 11.01 35.07 16.57
CA ASP A 112 12.28 34.40 16.21
C ASP A 112 13.25 34.28 17.40
N GLY A 113 13.22 35.22 18.34
CA GLY A 113 14.04 35.19 19.55
C GLY A 113 13.78 33.97 20.45
N ILE A 114 12.56 33.43 20.44
CA ILE A 114 12.23 32.21 21.18
C ILE A 114 12.92 30.99 20.56
N PHE A 115 12.96 30.92 19.22
CA PHE A 115 13.68 29.86 18.52
C PHE A 115 15.19 29.98 18.69
N ALA A 116 15.72 31.21 18.63
CA ALA A 116 17.14 31.45 18.89
C ALA A 116 17.53 30.96 20.30
N GLN A 117 16.77 31.33 21.33
CA GLN A 117 17.03 30.90 22.70
C GLN A 117 16.96 29.36 22.87
N MET A 118 16.00 28.72 22.21
CA MET A 118 15.89 27.26 22.21
C MET A 118 17.10 26.62 21.51
N LEU A 119 17.54 27.15 20.36
CA LEU A 119 18.71 26.67 19.64
C LEU A 119 19.99 26.85 20.45
N ASP A 120 20.20 28.00 21.10
CA ASP A 120 21.32 28.26 22.02
C ASP A 120 21.43 27.19 23.12
N LYS A 121 20.29 26.73 23.65
CA LYS A 121 20.25 25.66 24.66
C LYS A 121 20.53 24.28 24.06
N LEU A 122 19.92 23.97 22.92
CA LEU A 122 20.11 22.68 22.25
C LEU A 122 21.56 22.49 21.82
N GLU A 123 22.19 23.52 21.26
CA GLU A 123 23.58 23.47 20.78
C GLU A 123 24.58 23.12 21.91
N GLN A 124 24.32 23.55 23.15
CA GLN A 124 25.15 23.19 24.32
C GLN A 124 25.18 21.67 24.57
N TYR A 125 24.13 20.96 24.18
CA TYR A 125 24.05 19.51 24.34
C TYR A 125 24.57 18.73 23.12
N GLN A 126 25.15 19.41 22.13
CA GLN A 126 25.82 18.80 20.97
C GLN A 126 24.93 17.84 20.16
N PRO A 127 23.79 18.31 19.61
CA PRO A 127 23.00 17.52 18.68
C PRO A 127 23.79 17.22 17.42
N ARG A 128 23.44 16.10 16.77
CA ARG A 128 24.08 15.73 15.51
C ARG A 128 23.54 16.51 14.33
N ILE A 129 22.22 16.67 14.28
CA ILE A 129 21.48 17.41 13.26
C ILE A 129 20.27 18.04 13.94
N ILE A 130 19.93 19.27 13.59
CA ILE A 130 18.70 19.95 14.00
C ILE A 130 17.87 20.21 12.76
N GLY A 131 16.64 19.71 12.73
CA GLY A 131 15.65 20.04 11.72
C GLY A 131 14.61 20.99 12.30
N LEU A 132 14.48 22.20 11.74
CA LEU A 132 13.45 23.14 12.12
C LEU A 132 12.31 23.15 11.09
N ASP A 133 11.24 22.42 11.42
CA ASP A 133 10.01 22.31 10.63
C ASP A 133 9.05 23.47 10.92
N ILE A 134 9.55 24.70 10.69
CA ILE A 134 8.81 25.94 10.88
C ILE A 134 9.15 26.88 9.73
N TYR A 135 8.13 27.34 9.00
CA TYR A 135 8.34 28.32 7.95
C TYR A 135 8.75 29.69 8.51
N ARG A 136 9.78 30.25 7.89
CA ARG A 136 10.39 31.54 8.24
C ARG A 136 10.75 32.35 7.00
N ASP A 137 9.78 32.52 6.11
CA ASP A 137 9.92 33.35 4.89
C ASP A 137 10.07 34.85 5.22
N ARG A 138 9.47 35.29 6.33
CA ARG A 138 9.52 36.67 6.83
C ARG A 138 10.07 36.73 8.26
N PRO A 139 10.99 37.67 8.57
CA PRO A 139 11.41 37.98 9.93
C PRO A 139 10.26 38.17 10.90
N LYS A 140 10.38 37.62 12.11
CA LYS A 140 9.45 37.81 13.23
C LYS A 140 10.18 38.33 14.46
N GLU A 141 10.16 39.65 14.61
CA GLU A 141 10.78 40.32 15.76
C GLU A 141 10.01 40.05 17.08
N PRO A 142 10.70 40.11 18.23
CA PRO A 142 12.14 40.35 18.38
C PRO A 142 12.98 39.09 18.09
N GLY A 143 14.22 39.29 17.64
CA GLY A 143 15.27 38.25 17.62
C GLY A 143 15.55 37.61 16.25
N SER A 144 15.05 38.20 15.16
CA SER A 144 15.29 37.70 13.80
C SER A 144 16.79 37.59 13.46
N ALA A 145 17.58 38.59 13.86
CA ALA A 145 19.03 38.59 13.64
C ALA A 145 19.75 37.46 14.39
N ALA A 146 19.28 37.12 15.61
CA ALA A 146 19.83 36.02 16.39
C ALA A 146 19.53 34.67 15.71
N LEU A 147 18.28 34.44 15.31
CA LEU A 147 17.89 33.23 14.60
C LEU A 147 18.63 33.09 13.26
N ALA A 148 18.72 34.16 12.48
CA ALA A 148 19.48 34.16 11.22
C ALA A 148 20.97 33.82 11.44
N SER A 149 21.55 34.24 12.56
CA SER A 149 22.93 33.92 12.91
C SER A 149 23.14 32.42 13.17
N HIS A 150 22.18 31.70 13.75
CA HIS A 150 22.25 30.24 13.86
C HIS A 150 22.28 29.58 12.49
N PHE A 151 21.41 30.02 11.58
CA PHE A 151 21.40 29.49 10.22
C PHE A 151 22.70 29.74 9.45
N GLN A 152 23.39 30.84 9.70
CA GLN A 152 24.69 31.10 9.08
C GLN A 152 25.83 30.29 9.70
N ARG A 153 25.86 30.16 11.04
CA ARG A 153 27.00 29.61 11.79
C ARG A 153 26.92 28.10 12.00
N ASP A 154 25.72 27.56 12.22
CA ASP A 154 25.54 26.14 12.51
C ASP A 154 25.31 25.35 11.22
N ASN A 155 26.24 24.46 10.90
CA ASN A 155 26.16 23.57 9.75
C ASN A 155 25.24 22.36 9.98
N HIS A 156 24.75 22.15 11.21
CA HIS A 156 23.85 21.06 11.56
C HIS A 156 22.37 21.43 11.49
N LEU A 157 22.05 22.73 11.34
CA LEU A 157 20.69 23.23 11.25
C LEU A 157 20.16 23.20 9.81
N ILE A 158 19.03 22.51 9.62
CA ILE A 158 18.32 22.34 8.36
C ILE A 158 16.98 23.06 8.43
N ALA A 159 16.71 23.90 7.43
CA ALA A 159 15.49 24.67 7.29
C ALA A 159 14.51 24.03 6.29
N VAL A 160 13.26 24.49 6.35
CA VAL A 160 12.19 24.08 5.43
C VAL A 160 11.89 25.12 4.36
N CYS A 161 11.35 24.64 3.23
CA CYS A 161 10.61 25.44 2.25
C CYS A 161 9.46 24.60 1.67
N SER A 162 8.58 25.21 0.88
CA SER A 162 7.57 24.48 0.10
C SER A 162 7.61 24.93 -1.35
N VAL A 163 7.48 23.96 -2.25
CA VAL A 163 7.52 24.15 -3.69
C VAL A 163 6.20 24.73 -4.19
N GLN A 164 6.27 25.50 -5.26
CA GLN A 164 5.08 26.05 -5.92
C GLN A 164 4.41 24.97 -6.76
N GLU A 165 3.08 24.84 -6.66
CA GLU A 165 2.31 23.96 -7.53
C GLU A 165 1.86 24.72 -8.79
N ALA A 166 2.32 24.28 -9.96
CA ALA A 166 1.99 24.92 -11.23
C ALA A 166 0.47 24.98 -11.45
N ASN A 167 -0.03 26.13 -11.89
CA ASN A 167 -1.45 26.39 -12.14
C ASN A 167 -2.36 26.27 -10.90
N ASN A 168 -1.80 26.32 -9.68
CA ASN A 168 -2.58 26.36 -8.44
C ASN A 168 -2.29 27.65 -7.66
N PRO A 169 -3.13 28.69 -7.77
CA PRO A 169 -2.91 29.96 -7.07
C PRO A 169 -2.96 29.82 -5.54
N ASN A 170 -3.57 28.77 -5.01
CA ASN A 170 -3.65 28.50 -3.57
C ASN A 170 -2.37 27.85 -3.02
N LYS A 171 -1.39 27.53 -3.89
CA LYS A 171 -0.11 26.95 -3.50
C LYS A 171 1.07 27.65 -4.19
N PRO A 172 1.34 28.92 -3.82
CA PRO A 172 2.44 29.70 -4.39
C PRO A 172 3.84 29.20 -3.96
N GLY A 173 3.92 28.21 -3.06
CA GLY A 173 5.14 27.80 -2.39
C GLY A 173 5.55 28.77 -1.29
N ILE A 174 6.44 28.33 -0.41
CA ILE A 174 6.93 29.12 0.73
C ILE A 174 8.46 29.14 0.68
N LYS A 175 9.04 30.34 0.73
CA LYS A 175 10.50 30.51 0.74
C LYS A 175 11.09 30.09 2.09
N SER A 176 12.29 29.52 2.07
CA SER A 176 13.04 29.27 3.29
C SER A 176 13.53 30.57 3.95
N GLN A 177 14.08 30.45 5.15
CA GLN A 177 14.70 31.55 5.85
C GLN A 177 15.85 32.17 5.04
N ARG A 178 16.01 33.50 5.17
CA ARG A 178 17.09 34.21 4.48
C ARG A 178 18.45 33.63 4.91
N GLN A 179 19.37 33.53 3.96
CA GLN A 179 20.78 33.18 4.19
C GLN A 179 21.04 31.71 4.60
N VAL A 180 20.06 30.81 4.44
CA VAL A 180 20.32 29.37 4.52
C VAL A 180 20.87 28.87 3.17
N PRO A 181 22.01 28.16 3.13
CA PRO A 181 22.49 27.52 1.90
C PRO A 181 21.52 26.45 1.38
N ASN A 182 21.40 26.30 0.05
CA ASN A 182 20.45 25.36 -0.58
C ASN A 182 20.65 23.89 -0.14
N ASN A 183 21.86 23.48 0.22
CA ASN A 183 22.15 22.13 0.72
C ASN A 183 21.69 21.90 2.18
N ARG A 184 21.21 22.93 2.88
CA ARG A 184 20.61 22.87 4.22
C ARG A 184 19.15 23.30 4.23
N ILE A 185 18.51 23.27 3.05
CA ILE A 185 17.09 23.49 2.87
C ILE A 185 16.48 22.21 2.30
N GLY A 186 15.37 21.76 2.87
CA GLY A 186 14.58 20.68 2.29
C GLY A 186 13.10 21.03 2.20
N PHE A 187 12.44 20.54 1.17
CA PHE A 187 11.02 20.81 0.98
C PHE A 187 10.15 19.93 1.89
N THR A 188 9.03 20.44 2.36
CA THR A 188 8.08 19.70 3.23
C THR A 188 6.92 19.09 2.46
N ASP A 189 6.79 19.40 1.17
CA ASP A 189 5.70 18.95 0.30
C ASP A 189 5.46 17.44 0.37
N VAL A 190 4.18 17.08 0.38
CA VAL A 190 3.72 15.69 0.49
C VAL A 190 2.79 15.33 -0.65
N VAL A 191 2.71 14.04 -0.93
CA VAL A 191 1.75 13.50 -1.91
C VAL A 191 0.77 12.60 -1.15
N VAL A 192 -0.44 13.10 -0.97
CA VAL A 192 -1.55 12.38 -0.32
C VAL A 192 -2.30 11.53 -1.34
N ASP A 193 -2.79 10.38 -0.89
CA ASP A 193 -3.65 9.51 -1.70
C ASP A 193 -5.07 10.11 -1.85
N PRO A 194 -5.90 9.62 -2.79
CA PRO A 194 -7.23 10.18 -3.04
C PRO A 194 -8.18 10.18 -1.83
N ASP A 195 -7.90 9.37 -0.81
CA ASP A 195 -8.63 9.31 0.46
C ASP A 195 -7.98 10.16 1.57
N GLU A 196 -7.11 11.11 1.19
CA GLU A 196 -6.39 12.04 2.06
C GLU A 196 -5.40 11.40 3.05
N VAL A 197 -5.18 10.09 2.96
CA VAL A 197 -4.20 9.40 3.80
C VAL A 197 -2.82 9.48 3.17
N LEU A 198 -1.84 9.89 3.97
CA LEU A 198 -0.45 9.99 3.55
C LEU A 198 0.22 8.63 3.64
N ARG A 199 0.35 7.92 2.52
CA ARG A 199 1.04 6.61 2.45
C ARG A 199 2.37 6.65 1.71
N ARG A 200 2.71 7.79 1.10
CA ARG A 200 3.86 7.95 0.23
C ARG A 200 4.89 8.90 0.84
N HIS A 201 6.15 8.59 0.60
CA HIS A 201 7.30 9.39 0.98
C HIS A 201 7.95 9.95 -0.28
N LEU A 202 7.80 11.25 -0.50
CA LEU A 202 8.50 12.00 -1.53
C LEU A 202 9.93 12.28 -1.05
N LEU A 203 10.92 11.63 -1.65
CA LEU A 203 12.33 11.74 -1.25
C LEU A 203 12.99 12.95 -1.89
N PHE A 204 12.76 13.15 -3.18
CA PHE A 204 13.31 14.26 -3.96
C PHE A 204 12.39 14.59 -5.14
N MET A 205 12.49 15.79 -5.66
CA MET A 205 11.78 16.23 -6.86
C MET A 205 12.68 17.13 -7.70
N PRO A 206 12.48 17.19 -9.03
CA PRO A 206 13.20 18.16 -9.87
C PRO A 206 12.94 19.59 -9.41
N LEU A 207 13.93 20.47 -9.56
CA LEU A 207 13.75 21.90 -9.31
C LEU A 207 12.61 22.45 -10.17
N VAL A 208 11.65 23.13 -9.54
CA VAL A 208 10.54 23.77 -10.23
C VAL A 208 10.93 25.20 -10.61
N PRO A 209 10.90 25.56 -11.90
CA PRO A 209 11.20 26.93 -12.33
C PRO A 209 10.32 27.96 -11.62
N ASN A 210 10.91 29.08 -11.21
CA ASN A 210 10.25 30.17 -10.49
C ASN A 210 9.67 29.83 -9.10
N SER A 211 9.88 28.60 -8.59
CA SER A 211 9.47 28.26 -7.24
C SER A 211 10.37 28.94 -6.19
N PRO A 212 9.82 29.41 -5.06
CA PRO A 212 10.61 30.00 -3.98
C PRO A 212 11.51 28.98 -3.25
N CYS A 213 11.31 27.68 -3.47
CA CYS A 213 12.02 26.58 -2.82
C CYS A 213 13.06 25.99 -3.79
N ALA A 214 14.33 26.28 -3.54
CA ALA A 214 15.45 25.95 -4.42
C ALA A 214 16.19 24.67 -3.99
N THR A 215 15.45 23.59 -3.74
CA THR A 215 16.02 22.31 -3.29
C THR A 215 15.35 21.14 -3.99
N GLU A 216 16.15 20.13 -4.34
CA GLU A 216 15.65 18.88 -4.92
C GLU A 216 15.29 17.86 -3.84
N PHE A 217 15.72 18.04 -2.58
CA PHE A 217 15.55 17.05 -1.53
C PHE A 217 14.44 17.45 -0.57
N SER A 218 13.66 16.47 -0.12
CA SER A 218 12.71 16.70 0.96
C SER A 218 13.44 16.99 2.27
N PHE A 219 12.77 17.68 3.20
CA PHE A 219 13.28 18.00 4.53
C PHE A 219 13.78 16.75 5.27
N SER A 220 12.99 15.67 5.24
CA SER A 220 13.38 14.39 5.82
C SER A 220 14.57 13.74 5.12
N SER A 221 14.68 13.88 3.80
CA SER A 221 15.85 13.38 3.05
C SER A 221 17.11 14.17 3.42
N GLN A 222 17.05 15.50 3.49
CA GLN A 222 18.18 16.33 3.91
C GLN A 222 18.69 15.91 5.29
N ILE A 223 17.79 15.83 6.27
CA ILE A 223 18.16 15.42 7.64
C ILE A 223 18.82 14.05 7.66
N ALA A 224 18.21 13.06 7.00
CA ALA A 224 18.75 11.71 6.99
C ALA A 224 20.12 11.63 6.30
N LEU A 225 20.29 12.32 5.17
CA LEU A 225 21.55 12.33 4.42
C LEU A 225 22.67 13.01 5.19
N HIS A 226 22.40 14.17 5.80
CA HIS A 226 23.38 14.87 6.64
C HIS A 226 23.76 14.05 7.88
N TYR A 227 22.79 13.43 8.55
CA TYR A 227 23.07 12.54 9.70
C TYR A 227 23.95 11.36 9.30
N LEU A 228 23.59 10.66 8.21
CA LEU A 228 24.34 9.50 7.72
C LEU A 228 25.75 9.88 7.24
N ALA A 229 25.89 11.04 6.58
CA ALA A 229 27.19 11.55 6.13
C ALA A 229 28.07 11.95 7.32
N ALA A 230 27.52 12.67 8.29
CA ALA A 230 28.26 13.11 9.45
C ALA A 230 28.66 11.92 10.33
N THR A 231 27.72 11.07 10.73
CA THR A 231 27.95 10.03 11.76
C THR A 231 28.61 8.78 11.20
N HIS A 232 28.28 8.40 9.95
CA HIS A 232 28.70 7.12 9.38
C HIS A 232 29.50 7.26 8.08
N ARG A 233 29.76 8.48 7.60
CA ARG A 233 30.44 8.76 6.33
C ARG A 233 29.75 8.10 5.12
N ILE A 234 28.44 7.91 5.20
CA ILE A 234 27.63 7.34 4.12
C ILE A 234 27.13 8.47 3.24
N LYS A 235 27.43 8.40 1.94
CA LYS A 235 26.96 9.34 0.93
C LYS A 235 26.00 8.66 -0.05
N PRO A 236 25.04 9.40 -0.62
CA PRO A 236 24.16 8.86 -1.65
C PRO A 236 24.94 8.50 -2.90
N LYS A 237 24.48 7.45 -3.59
CA LYS A 237 24.93 7.03 -4.90
C LYS A 237 23.70 6.80 -5.79
N THR A 238 23.91 6.91 -7.09
CA THR A 238 22.89 6.58 -8.09
C THR A 238 23.33 5.32 -8.81
N THR A 239 22.43 4.33 -8.92
CA THR A 239 22.71 3.10 -9.68
C THR A 239 22.71 3.37 -11.20
N PRO A 240 23.21 2.44 -12.03
CA PRO A 240 23.08 2.54 -13.49
C PRO A 240 21.63 2.70 -13.97
N GLU A 241 20.68 2.13 -13.23
CA GLU A 241 19.23 2.22 -13.47
C GLU A 241 18.60 3.52 -12.93
N GLN A 242 19.42 4.51 -12.55
CA GLN A 242 18.99 5.78 -11.96
C GLN A 242 18.24 5.64 -10.63
N GLU A 243 18.48 4.57 -9.87
CA GLU A 243 17.87 4.36 -8.57
C GLU A 243 18.72 5.00 -7.45
N PHE A 244 18.05 5.57 -6.45
CA PHE A 244 18.69 6.13 -5.27
C PHE A 244 19.20 5.03 -4.33
N GLN A 245 20.49 5.08 -4.02
CA GLN A 245 21.18 4.10 -3.20
C GLN A 245 21.92 4.74 -2.02
N LEU A 246 21.78 4.14 -0.85
CA LEU A 246 22.61 4.43 0.33
C LEU A 246 23.25 3.13 0.83
N ARG A 247 24.59 3.11 0.85
CA ARG A 247 25.37 1.92 1.17
C ARG A 247 24.99 0.75 0.25
N SER A 248 24.35 -0.30 0.77
CA SER A 248 23.86 -1.47 0.02
C SER A 248 22.35 -1.44 -0.21
N ILE A 249 21.64 -0.40 0.26
CA ILE A 249 20.18 -0.32 0.22
C ILE A 249 19.75 0.53 -0.95
N ILE A 250 18.87 -0.04 -1.78
CA ILE A 250 18.29 0.60 -2.95
C ILE A 250 16.85 1.00 -2.62
N PHE A 251 16.55 2.28 -2.77
CA PHE A 251 15.21 2.85 -2.56
C PHE A 251 14.47 2.84 -3.88
N LYS A 252 13.80 1.74 -4.22
CA LYS A 252 13.09 1.64 -5.51
C LYS A 252 11.92 2.62 -5.59
N PRO A 253 11.79 3.41 -6.66
CA PRO A 253 10.69 4.34 -6.79
C PRO A 253 9.38 3.59 -7.04
N LEU A 254 8.26 4.19 -6.59
CA LEU A 254 6.92 3.81 -7.01
C LEU A 254 6.76 4.19 -8.48
N ALA A 255 6.81 3.20 -9.37
CA ALA A 255 6.67 3.46 -10.79
C ALA A 255 5.22 3.83 -11.16
N THR A 256 5.08 4.66 -12.19
CA THR A 256 3.78 4.96 -12.80
C THR A 256 3.14 3.66 -13.29
N ASN A 257 1.90 3.38 -12.89
CA ASN A 257 1.11 2.18 -13.21
C ASN A 257 1.50 0.89 -12.45
N THR A 258 2.12 0.98 -11.27
CA THR A 258 2.32 -0.21 -10.43
C THR A 258 1.09 -0.56 -9.61
N GLY A 259 0.50 -1.72 -9.93
CA GLY A 259 -0.47 -2.42 -9.08
C GLY A 259 -1.67 -1.57 -8.68
N VAL A 260 -1.66 -1.10 -7.42
CA VAL A 260 -2.74 -0.33 -6.78
C VAL A 260 -2.74 1.14 -7.19
N TYR A 261 -1.57 1.70 -7.55
CA TYR A 261 -1.44 3.09 -7.96
C TYR A 261 -1.48 3.18 -9.49
N GLN A 262 -2.70 3.31 -10.02
CA GLN A 262 -2.93 3.57 -11.43
C GLN A 262 -2.72 5.06 -11.70
N SER A 263 -1.83 5.40 -12.63
CA SER A 263 -1.45 6.80 -12.84
C SER A 263 -2.57 7.58 -13.51
N SER A 264 -2.81 8.80 -13.04
CA SER A 264 -3.05 9.89 -13.98
C SER A 264 -1.67 10.39 -14.46
N PRO A 265 -1.36 10.36 -15.77
CA PRO A 265 -0.12 10.91 -16.29
C PRO A 265 -0.02 12.40 -15.93
N GLY A 266 1.06 12.81 -15.25
CA GLY A 266 1.43 14.24 -15.10
C GLY A 266 1.19 14.92 -13.74
N LYS A 267 0.70 14.24 -12.69
CA LYS A 267 0.44 14.87 -11.36
C LYS A 267 1.37 14.46 -10.21
N HIS A 268 2.24 13.47 -10.40
CA HIS A 268 3.04 12.89 -9.30
C HIS A 268 4.54 13.14 -9.48
N GLY A 269 4.92 14.40 -9.69
CA GLY A 269 6.32 14.79 -9.85
C GLY A 269 7.18 14.36 -8.67
N GLY A 270 8.33 13.76 -8.96
CA GLY A 270 9.37 13.42 -7.98
C GLY A 270 9.44 11.94 -7.59
N TYR A 271 10.51 11.60 -6.89
CA TYR A 271 10.91 10.26 -6.52
C TYR A 271 10.22 9.83 -5.24
N GLN A 272 9.21 8.97 -5.40
CA GLN A 272 8.32 8.55 -4.32
C GLN A 272 8.56 7.09 -3.97
N ILE A 273 8.46 6.76 -2.68
CA ILE A 273 8.44 5.39 -2.18
C ILE A 273 7.26 5.22 -1.22
N LEU A 274 6.88 3.98 -0.90
CA LEU A 274 5.93 3.74 0.18
C LEU A 274 6.52 4.15 1.53
N LEU A 275 5.70 4.80 2.35
CA LEU A 275 6.04 5.17 3.71
C LEU A 275 5.70 4.01 4.65
N ASN A 276 6.74 3.32 5.09
CA ASN A 276 6.72 2.33 6.14
C ASN A 276 6.74 3.02 7.51
N TYR A 277 5.58 3.52 7.95
CA TYR A 277 5.38 4.03 9.30
C TYR A 277 5.90 3.03 10.34
N ARG A 278 6.46 3.54 11.43
CA ARG A 278 6.87 2.71 12.56
C ARG A 278 5.63 2.40 13.38
N ALA A 279 5.38 1.12 13.67
CA ALA A 279 4.21 0.68 14.43
C ALA A 279 4.39 1.00 15.94
N SER A 280 4.49 2.27 16.31
CA SER A 280 4.71 2.71 17.69
C SER A 280 3.66 3.73 18.10
N LYS A 281 3.34 3.79 19.41
CA LYS A 281 2.48 4.84 19.97
C LYS A 281 3.13 6.23 19.82
N THR A 282 4.45 6.29 20.02
CA THR A 282 5.26 7.49 19.79
C THR A 282 6.47 7.13 18.93
N ILE A 283 6.78 7.96 17.93
CA ILE A 283 7.88 7.69 17.00
C ILE A 283 9.25 7.80 17.68
N ALA A 284 9.37 8.70 18.65
CA ALA A 284 10.62 9.07 19.31
C ALA A 284 10.34 9.61 20.71
N GLN A 285 11.39 9.88 21.49
CA GLN A 285 11.26 10.68 22.71
C GLN A 285 10.72 12.06 22.35
N GLN A 286 9.72 12.55 23.08
CA GLN A 286 9.09 13.85 22.88
C GLN A 286 9.36 14.75 24.09
N VAL A 287 9.62 16.02 23.83
CA VAL A 287 9.76 17.10 24.82
C VAL A 287 9.10 18.35 24.26
N THR A 288 8.69 19.29 25.10
CA THR A 288 8.07 20.53 24.64
C THR A 288 9.10 21.65 24.47
N LEU A 289 8.75 22.70 23.72
CA LEU A 289 9.52 23.95 23.67
C LEU A 289 9.81 24.48 25.08
N THR A 290 8.80 24.46 25.98
CA THR A 290 8.96 24.89 27.37
C THR A 290 9.99 24.05 28.13
N ASP A 291 10.02 22.73 27.93
CA ASP A 291 10.99 21.86 28.60
C ASP A 291 12.43 22.21 28.21
N ILE A 292 12.66 22.58 26.95
CA ILE A 292 13.97 23.07 26.49
C ILE A 292 14.29 24.41 27.14
N LEU A 293 13.39 25.39 27.05
CA LEU A 293 13.64 26.74 27.57
C LEU A 293 13.88 26.78 29.09
N GLN A 294 13.32 25.82 29.83
CA GLN A 294 13.45 25.70 31.29
C GLN A 294 14.53 24.70 31.74
N ASP A 295 15.36 24.17 30.82
CA ASP A 295 16.41 23.17 31.11
C ASP A 295 15.87 21.89 31.80
N LYS A 296 14.63 21.50 31.50
CA LYS A 296 13.95 20.32 32.05
C LYS A 296 14.17 19.04 31.23
N ILE A 297 15.23 18.99 30.44
CA ILE A 297 15.55 17.84 29.59
C ILE A 297 16.86 17.18 29.99
N ASN A 298 16.95 15.87 29.78
CA ASN A 298 18.21 15.16 29.96
C ASN A 298 19.13 15.44 28.75
N PRO A 299 20.36 15.95 28.94
CA PRO A 299 21.31 16.19 27.84
C PRO A 299 21.57 14.97 26.95
N ALA A 300 21.48 13.75 27.51
CA ALA A 300 21.63 12.50 26.77
C ALA A 300 20.54 12.26 25.71
N TRP A 301 19.41 12.99 25.79
CA TRP A 301 18.35 12.96 24.78
C TRP A 301 18.67 13.84 23.57
N VAL A 302 19.67 14.72 23.64
CA VAL A 302 20.05 15.63 22.55
C VAL A 302 21.39 15.23 21.94
N LYS A 303 22.36 14.86 22.79
CA LYS A 303 23.73 14.56 22.38
C LYS A 303 23.81 13.48 21.31
N ASP A 304 24.49 13.80 20.20
CA ASP A 304 24.70 12.92 19.03
C ASP A 304 23.40 12.42 18.36
N ARG A 305 22.27 13.08 18.62
CA ARG A 305 20.94 12.73 18.07
C ARG A 305 20.44 13.74 17.05
N ILE A 306 19.42 13.33 16.32
CA ILE A 306 18.63 14.19 15.44
C ILE A 306 17.56 14.86 16.28
N VAL A 307 17.54 16.18 16.30
CA VAL A 307 16.50 16.96 16.97
C VAL A 307 15.56 17.50 15.90
N LEU A 308 14.30 17.08 15.90
CA LEU A 308 13.26 17.61 15.03
C LEU A 308 12.35 18.53 15.82
N ILE A 309 12.11 19.72 15.31
CA ILE A 309 11.37 20.78 16.00
C ILE A 309 10.23 21.21 15.10
N GLY A 310 9.00 21.19 15.60
CA GLY A 310 7.84 21.57 14.78
C GLY A 310 6.54 21.69 15.55
N GLY A 311 5.51 22.17 14.83
CA GLY A 311 4.16 22.34 15.37
C GLY A 311 3.47 21.01 15.63
N THR A 312 2.82 20.88 16.78
CA THR A 312 1.91 19.78 17.12
C THR A 312 0.51 20.28 17.54
N ALA A 313 0.30 21.59 17.46
CA ALA A 313 -0.97 22.23 17.73
C ALA A 313 -2.06 21.79 16.73
N PRO A 314 -3.24 21.30 17.19
CA PRO A 314 -4.33 20.89 16.30
C PRO A 314 -4.89 22.01 15.42
N THR A 315 -4.68 23.27 15.80
CA THR A 315 -5.11 24.46 15.04
C THR A 315 -4.23 24.78 13.83
N THR A 316 -3.13 24.05 13.66
CA THR A 316 -2.24 24.22 12.50
C THR A 316 -2.69 23.35 11.32
N ASP A 317 -2.53 23.87 10.11
CA ASP A 317 -2.90 23.14 8.88
C ASP A 317 -1.92 22.01 8.52
N ASP A 318 -0.89 21.78 9.35
CA ASP A 318 0.16 20.78 9.15
C ASP A 318 -0.17 19.44 9.84
N ASN A 319 -1.36 18.91 9.55
CA ASN A 319 -1.89 17.69 10.16
C ASN A 319 -2.40 16.72 9.09
N PHE A 320 -1.94 15.47 9.13
CA PHE A 320 -2.20 14.47 8.08
C PHE A 320 -2.91 13.22 8.60
N TYR A 321 -3.80 12.65 7.79
CA TYR A 321 -4.27 11.29 8.04
C TYR A 321 -3.16 10.29 7.70
N THR A 322 -3.01 9.28 8.54
CA THR A 322 -2.06 8.18 8.36
C THR A 322 -2.81 6.85 8.34
N PRO A 323 -2.17 5.74 7.91
CA PRO A 323 -2.75 4.41 8.03
C PRO A 323 -3.25 4.08 9.45
N TYR A 324 -2.68 4.69 10.49
CA TYR A 324 -3.07 4.49 11.89
C TYR A 324 -4.20 5.42 12.36
N SER A 325 -4.49 6.50 11.64
CA SER A 325 -5.52 7.47 12.03
C SER A 325 -6.90 6.86 12.15
N SER A 326 -7.21 5.82 11.34
CA SER A 326 -8.50 5.13 11.41
C SER A 326 -8.62 4.09 12.53
N GLY A 327 -7.52 3.76 13.21
CA GLY A 327 -7.50 2.80 14.33
C GLY A 327 -7.82 3.42 15.70
N GLN A 328 -7.98 4.74 15.76
CA GLN A 328 -8.28 5.49 17.00
C GLN A 328 -9.57 6.30 16.81
N TRP A 329 -10.44 6.29 17.83
CA TRP A 329 -11.69 7.06 17.87
C TRP A 329 -11.61 8.12 18.98
N PRO A 330 -11.87 9.41 18.70
CA PRO A 330 -12.10 10.00 17.37
C PRO A 330 -10.85 9.91 16.48
N TYR A 331 -11.03 9.96 15.15
CA TYR A 331 -9.92 9.90 14.21
C TYR A 331 -8.91 11.01 14.47
N GLN A 332 -7.64 10.65 14.69
CA GLN A 332 -6.58 11.62 14.98
C GLN A 332 -5.64 11.77 13.79
N LYS A 333 -5.44 13.01 13.34
CA LYS A 333 -4.39 13.36 12.39
C LYS A 333 -3.05 13.42 13.12
N ALA A 334 -1.97 13.05 12.43
CA ALA A 334 -0.61 13.17 12.92
C ALA A 334 0.00 14.51 12.48
N PRO A 335 0.67 15.26 13.37
CA PRO A 335 1.38 16.48 13.01
C PRO A 335 2.48 16.25 11.97
N GLY A 336 2.74 17.22 11.10
CA GLY A 336 3.73 17.11 10.02
C GLY A 336 5.13 16.81 10.50
N VAL A 337 5.56 17.39 11.62
CA VAL A 337 6.86 17.07 12.24
C VAL A 337 6.97 15.60 12.68
N VAL A 338 5.86 14.98 13.11
CA VAL A 338 5.80 13.54 13.43
C VAL A 338 5.92 12.70 12.16
N ILE A 339 5.29 13.13 11.07
CA ILE A 339 5.45 12.52 9.74
C ILE A 339 6.92 12.60 9.29
N HIS A 340 7.56 13.75 9.44
CA HIS A 340 8.98 13.92 9.11
C HIS A 340 9.87 13.02 9.97
N ALA A 341 9.57 12.83 11.25
CA ALA A 341 10.27 11.86 12.10
C ALA A 341 10.13 10.43 11.57
N HIS A 342 8.95 10.00 11.13
CA HIS A 342 8.77 8.69 10.49
C HIS A 342 9.56 8.56 9.19
N LYS A 343 9.55 9.59 8.34
CA LYS A 343 10.30 9.63 7.07
C LYS A 343 11.81 9.55 7.30
N VAL A 344 12.35 10.29 8.27
CA VAL A 344 13.76 10.25 8.68
C VAL A 344 14.11 8.88 9.25
N SER A 345 13.31 8.38 10.20
CA SER A 345 13.50 7.06 10.81
C SER A 345 13.51 5.95 9.76
N GLN A 346 12.65 6.02 8.74
CA GLN A 346 12.63 5.05 7.64
C GLN A 346 13.96 5.00 6.88
N ILE A 347 14.49 6.15 6.46
CA ILE A 347 15.74 6.19 5.68
C ILE A 347 16.89 5.64 6.53
N ILE A 348 17.04 6.12 7.76
CA ILE A 348 18.14 5.75 8.64
C ILE A 348 18.04 4.28 9.05
N SER A 349 16.85 3.82 9.48
CA SER A 349 16.64 2.43 9.90
C SER A 349 16.84 1.45 8.74
N ALA A 350 16.47 1.82 7.52
CA ALA A 350 16.74 0.98 6.36
C ALA A 350 18.25 0.81 6.13
N VAL A 351 19.01 1.90 6.24
CA VAL A 351 20.47 1.91 5.97
C VAL A 351 21.30 1.27 7.09
N LEU A 352 20.95 1.53 8.35
CA LEU A 352 21.73 1.10 9.52
C LEU A 352 21.23 -0.23 10.08
N ASP A 353 19.91 -0.38 10.20
CA ASP A 353 19.28 -1.51 10.92
C ASP A 353 18.70 -2.56 9.96
N LYS A 354 18.82 -2.34 8.65
CA LYS A 354 18.21 -3.16 7.58
C LYS A 354 16.68 -3.29 7.73
N ARG A 355 16.02 -2.30 8.33
CA ARG A 355 14.55 -2.26 8.42
C ARG A 355 13.96 -2.29 7.00
N PRO A 356 13.00 -3.18 6.71
CA PRO A 356 12.52 -3.39 5.35
C PRO A 356 11.85 -2.12 4.78
N LEU A 357 12.18 -1.81 3.52
CA LEU A 357 11.43 -0.83 2.73
C LEU A 357 10.24 -1.53 2.08
N LEU A 358 9.08 -0.89 2.11
CA LEU A 358 7.88 -1.42 1.48
C LEU A 358 8.01 -1.32 -0.05
N LYS A 359 7.71 -2.44 -0.70
CA LYS A 359 7.78 -2.61 -2.16
C LYS A 359 6.52 -3.33 -2.63
N VAL A 360 6.11 -3.00 -3.84
CA VAL A 360 5.10 -3.74 -4.59
C VAL A 360 5.79 -4.71 -5.55
N TRP A 361 5.15 -5.84 -5.82
CA TRP A 361 5.67 -6.78 -6.81
C TRP A 361 5.50 -6.24 -8.23
N SER A 362 6.28 -6.78 -9.17
CA SER A 362 6.06 -6.52 -10.59
C SER A 362 4.68 -7.04 -11.01
N GLN A 363 4.04 -6.36 -11.96
CA GLN A 363 2.69 -6.70 -12.43
C GLN A 363 2.53 -8.19 -12.77
N TRP A 364 3.47 -8.81 -13.48
CA TRP A 364 3.40 -10.23 -13.84
C TRP A 364 3.35 -11.17 -12.64
N VAL A 365 4.11 -10.88 -11.59
CA VAL A 365 4.11 -11.69 -10.37
C VAL A 365 2.78 -11.51 -9.62
N GLU A 366 2.21 -10.31 -9.62
CA GLU A 366 0.86 -10.07 -9.09
C GLU A 366 -0.22 -10.83 -9.88
N VAL A 367 -0.11 -10.92 -11.21
CA VAL A 367 -1.02 -11.74 -12.03
C VAL A 367 -0.97 -13.21 -11.63
N ILE A 368 0.23 -13.78 -11.50
CA ILE A 368 0.43 -15.17 -11.08
C ILE A 368 -0.14 -15.39 -9.68
N TRP A 369 0.06 -14.43 -8.77
CA TRP A 369 -0.49 -14.47 -7.42
C TRP A 369 -2.02 -14.50 -7.42
N ILE A 370 -2.67 -13.57 -8.11
CA ILE A 370 -4.13 -13.51 -8.21
C ILE A 370 -4.68 -14.78 -8.87
N TRP A 371 -4.03 -15.26 -9.93
CA TRP A 371 -4.40 -16.50 -10.60
C TRP A 371 -4.31 -17.72 -9.69
N GLY A 372 -3.24 -17.83 -8.90
CA GLY A 372 -3.09 -18.92 -7.92
C GLY A 372 -4.25 -18.98 -6.93
N TRP A 373 -4.66 -17.83 -6.39
CA TRP A 373 -5.83 -17.76 -5.49
C TRP A 373 -7.16 -18.00 -6.21
N SER A 374 -7.28 -17.59 -7.46
CA SER A 374 -8.43 -17.91 -8.31
C SER A 374 -8.57 -19.43 -8.53
N VAL A 375 -7.48 -20.13 -8.86
CA VAL A 375 -7.45 -21.60 -8.98
C VAL A 375 -7.84 -22.26 -7.66
N MET A 376 -7.31 -21.79 -6.53
CA MET A 376 -7.67 -22.31 -5.20
C MET A 376 -9.18 -22.23 -4.94
N GLY A 377 -9.87 -21.18 -5.40
CA GLY A 377 -11.33 -21.06 -5.31
C GLY A 377 -12.06 -22.19 -6.02
N GLY A 378 -11.65 -22.50 -7.25
CA GLY A 378 -12.20 -23.63 -8.01
C GLY A 378 -11.87 -24.99 -7.39
N LEU A 379 -10.65 -25.18 -6.87
CA LEU A 379 -10.22 -26.43 -6.22
C LEU A 379 -11.00 -26.72 -4.94
N VAL A 380 -11.25 -25.71 -4.11
CA VAL A 380 -12.04 -25.83 -2.88
C VAL A 380 -13.44 -26.37 -3.17
N VAL A 381 -14.10 -25.85 -4.21
CA VAL A 381 -15.41 -26.33 -4.66
C VAL A 381 -15.32 -27.73 -5.25
N TRP A 382 -14.33 -27.98 -6.11
CA TRP A 382 -14.13 -29.30 -6.73
C TRP A 382 -13.94 -30.42 -5.70
N ARG A 383 -13.28 -30.13 -4.57
CA ARG A 383 -12.99 -31.13 -3.53
C ARG A 383 -14.11 -31.29 -2.51
N SER A 384 -15.00 -30.31 -2.38
CA SER A 384 -16.01 -30.25 -1.32
C SER A 384 -17.36 -30.76 -1.80
N HIS A 385 -17.89 -31.80 -1.16
CA HIS A 385 -19.21 -32.37 -1.47
C HIS A 385 -20.34 -31.87 -0.55
N SER A 386 -20.00 -31.16 0.55
CA SER A 386 -20.95 -30.59 1.52
C SER A 386 -20.78 -29.08 1.62
N LEU A 387 -21.90 -28.36 1.80
CA LEU A 387 -21.92 -26.91 2.00
C LEU A 387 -21.12 -26.47 3.23
N LEU A 388 -21.16 -27.26 4.31
CA LEU A 388 -20.40 -26.96 5.52
C LEU A 388 -18.89 -27.03 5.26
N ASN A 389 -18.43 -28.09 4.59
CA ASN A 389 -17.02 -28.26 4.26
C ASN A 389 -16.53 -27.16 3.31
N LEU A 390 -17.39 -26.74 2.38
CA LEU A 390 -17.11 -25.60 1.50
C LEU A 390 -16.95 -24.30 2.29
N ALA A 391 -17.86 -24.01 3.22
CA ALA A 391 -17.79 -22.82 4.06
C ALA A 391 -16.51 -22.81 4.93
N VAL A 392 -16.22 -23.91 5.63
CA VAL A 392 -15.02 -24.05 6.46
C VAL A 392 -13.75 -23.91 5.61
N ALA A 393 -13.66 -24.60 4.47
CA ALA A 393 -12.51 -24.50 3.58
C ALA A 393 -12.32 -23.07 3.03
N SER A 394 -13.42 -22.36 2.75
CA SER A 394 -13.37 -20.98 2.26
C SER A 394 -12.87 -20.01 3.32
N ILE A 395 -13.36 -20.14 4.57
CA ILE A 395 -12.88 -19.34 5.73
C ILE A 395 -11.40 -19.61 5.99
N MET A 396 -10.99 -20.89 6.00
CA MET A 396 -9.59 -21.25 6.18
C MET A 396 -8.71 -20.67 5.08
N THR A 397 -9.14 -20.76 3.82
CA THR A 397 -8.39 -20.22 2.67
C THR A 397 -8.26 -18.69 2.74
N ALA A 398 -9.33 -18.00 3.13
CA ALA A 398 -9.30 -16.54 3.35
C ALA A 398 -8.38 -16.14 4.52
N GLY A 399 -8.35 -16.93 5.59
CA GLY A 399 -7.42 -16.78 6.71
C GLY A 399 -5.97 -16.96 6.27
N VAL A 400 -5.67 -17.99 5.48
CA VAL A 400 -4.33 -18.22 4.92
C VAL A 400 -3.92 -17.07 3.99
N LEU A 401 -4.78 -16.65 3.06
CA LEU A 401 -4.50 -15.52 2.17
C LEU A 401 -4.18 -14.25 2.97
N SER A 402 -5.03 -13.88 3.92
CA SER A 402 -4.82 -12.71 4.78
C SER A 402 -3.53 -12.82 5.60
N GLY A 403 -3.26 -14.00 6.18
CA GLY A 403 -2.06 -14.26 6.97
C GLY A 403 -0.78 -14.18 6.15
N VAL A 404 -0.76 -14.74 4.94
CA VAL A 404 0.40 -14.66 4.04
C VAL A 404 0.63 -13.22 3.58
N CYS A 405 -0.43 -12.48 3.21
CA CYS A 405 -0.32 -11.06 2.87
C CYS A 405 0.25 -10.24 4.04
N PHE A 406 -0.17 -10.53 5.27
CA PHE A 406 0.35 -9.87 6.47
C PHE A 406 1.83 -10.18 6.72
N ILE A 407 2.24 -11.44 6.61
CA ILE A 407 3.64 -11.86 6.77
C ILE A 407 4.52 -11.20 5.70
N LEU A 408 4.07 -11.18 4.44
CA LEU A 408 4.79 -10.53 3.35
C LEU A 408 4.92 -9.02 3.58
N LEU A 409 3.87 -8.36 4.10
CA LEU A 409 3.94 -6.94 4.45
C LEU A 409 4.99 -6.67 5.53
N MET A 410 5.04 -7.52 6.57
CA MET A 410 6.06 -7.45 7.62
C MET A 410 7.49 -7.61 7.08
N GLN A 411 7.66 -8.33 5.97
CA GLN A 411 8.94 -8.50 5.26
C GLN A 411 9.22 -7.39 4.24
N GLY A 412 8.34 -6.40 4.09
CA GLY A 412 8.51 -5.29 3.15
C GLY A 412 7.83 -5.48 1.80
N SER A 413 6.96 -6.48 1.63
CA SER A 413 6.26 -6.75 0.37
C SER A 413 4.76 -6.53 0.53
N TRP A 414 4.22 -5.50 -0.14
CA TRP A 414 2.79 -5.31 -0.25
C TRP A 414 2.25 -6.04 -1.49
N VAL A 415 1.39 -7.02 -1.25
CA VAL A 415 0.81 -7.91 -2.26
C VAL A 415 -0.71 -7.77 -2.33
N PRO A 416 -1.33 -8.10 -3.48
CA PRO A 416 -2.71 -7.69 -3.74
C PRO A 416 -3.72 -8.64 -3.07
N LEU A 417 -4.13 -8.30 -1.85
CA LEU A 417 -5.08 -9.07 -1.03
C LEU A 417 -6.51 -9.05 -1.62
N VAL A 418 -7.04 -7.86 -1.89
CA VAL A 418 -8.44 -7.67 -2.34
C VAL A 418 -8.74 -8.36 -3.68
N PRO A 419 -8.00 -8.12 -4.78
CA PRO A 419 -8.30 -8.79 -6.04
C PRO A 419 -8.10 -10.32 -5.95
N SER A 420 -7.17 -10.81 -5.12
CA SER A 420 -7.00 -12.25 -4.88
C SER A 420 -8.20 -12.85 -4.17
N ALA A 421 -8.74 -12.17 -3.15
CA ALA A 421 -9.94 -12.60 -2.44
C ALA A 421 -11.18 -12.58 -3.35
N LEU A 422 -11.35 -11.52 -4.15
CA LEU A 422 -12.44 -11.43 -5.13
C LEU A 422 -12.34 -12.52 -6.20
N ALA A 423 -11.14 -12.78 -6.72
CA ALA A 423 -10.92 -13.82 -7.71
C ALA A 423 -11.21 -15.22 -7.14
N PHE A 424 -10.82 -15.48 -5.90
CA PHE A 424 -11.17 -16.70 -5.17
C PHE A 424 -12.69 -16.88 -5.07
N ILE A 425 -13.40 -15.87 -4.56
CA ILE A 425 -14.86 -15.91 -4.34
C ILE A 425 -15.61 -16.08 -5.67
N ALA A 426 -15.25 -15.30 -6.68
CA ALA A 426 -15.90 -15.34 -8.00
C ALA A 426 -15.69 -16.70 -8.68
N THR A 427 -14.48 -17.24 -8.63
CA THR A 427 -14.19 -18.56 -9.22
C THR A 427 -14.92 -19.67 -8.48
N ALA A 428 -14.93 -19.66 -7.15
CA ALA A 428 -15.67 -20.61 -6.35
C ALA A 428 -17.18 -20.55 -6.67
N GLY A 429 -17.77 -19.35 -6.74
CA GLY A 429 -19.18 -19.16 -7.07
C GLY A 429 -19.57 -19.72 -8.44
N ILE A 430 -18.81 -19.37 -9.49
CA ILE A 430 -19.08 -19.85 -10.86
C ILE A 430 -18.93 -21.36 -10.95
N VAL A 431 -17.86 -21.93 -10.40
CA VAL A 431 -17.63 -23.38 -10.45
C VAL A 431 -18.73 -24.13 -9.69
N LEU A 432 -19.20 -23.60 -8.56
CA LEU A 432 -20.29 -24.21 -7.79
C LEU A 432 -21.60 -24.23 -8.59
N VAL A 433 -21.94 -23.13 -9.25
CA VAL A 433 -23.13 -23.02 -10.12
C VAL A 433 -23.01 -24.01 -11.28
N CYS A 434 -21.89 -24.02 -12.00
CA CYS A 434 -21.67 -24.94 -13.12
C CYS A 434 -21.67 -26.42 -12.72
N GLN A 435 -21.26 -26.76 -11.49
CA GLN A 435 -21.31 -28.14 -10.99
C GLN A 435 -22.71 -28.58 -10.56
N ARG A 436 -23.56 -27.65 -10.11
CA ARG A 436 -24.93 -27.92 -9.69
C ARG A 436 -25.94 -27.95 -10.83
N ILE A 437 -25.69 -27.17 -11.89
CA ILE A 437 -26.51 -27.23 -13.10
C ILE A 437 -26.24 -28.57 -13.79
N SER A 438 -27.24 -29.46 -13.81
CA SER A 438 -27.13 -30.74 -14.51
C SER A 438 -27.14 -30.50 -16.03
N PRO A 439 -26.40 -31.28 -16.84
CA PRO A 439 -26.53 -31.25 -18.31
C PRO A 439 -27.97 -31.50 -18.78
N GLY A 440 -28.80 -32.13 -17.96
CA GLY A 440 -30.25 -32.30 -18.19
C GLY A 440 -31.05 -31.01 -18.08
N ASP A 441 -30.67 -30.10 -17.19
CA ASP A 441 -31.36 -28.81 -17.00
C ASP A 441 -31.04 -27.83 -18.13
N ILE A 442 -29.79 -27.84 -18.62
CA ILE A 442 -29.38 -27.07 -19.81
C ILE A 442 -30.12 -27.60 -21.05
N ARG A 443 -30.21 -28.92 -21.22
CA ARG A 443 -30.99 -29.53 -22.31
C ARG A 443 -32.47 -29.15 -22.25
N ARG A 444 -33.08 -29.15 -21.06
CA ARG A 444 -34.48 -28.72 -20.85
C ARG A 444 -34.68 -27.24 -21.16
N LEU A 445 -33.78 -26.36 -20.74
CA LEU A 445 -33.81 -24.93 -21.07
C LEU A 445 -33.68 -24.70 -22.59
N PHE A 446 -32.77 -25.40 -23.25
CA PHE A 446 -32.61 -25.32 -24.71
C PHE A 446 -33.82 -25.88 -25.46
N HIS A 447 -34.42 -26.96 -24.95
CA HIS A 447 -35.67 -27.51 -25.49
C HIS A 447 -36.85 -26.53 -25.32
N CYS A 448 -36.98 -25.89 -24.15
CA CYS A 448 -37.99 -24.87 -23.91
C CYS A 448 -37.80 -23.64 -24.80
N TYR A 449 -36.55 -23.18 -24.99
CA TYR A 449 -36.23 -22.07 -25.88
C TYR A 449 -36.53 -22.39 -27.35
N GLN A 450 -36.16 -23.59 -27.83
CA GLN A 450 -36.53 -24.05 -29.17
C GLN A 450 -38.06 -24.18 -29.34
N LYS A 451 -38.77 -24.60 -28.29
CA LYS A 451 -40.23 -24.69 -28.29
C LYS A 451 -40.88 -23.29 -28.31
N TYR A 452 -40.30 -22.32 -27.61
CA TYR A 452 -40.72 -20.92 -27.61
C TYR A 452 -40.51 -20.27 -28.98
N LEU A 453 -39.33 -20.43 -29.60
CA LEU A 453 -39.04 -19.96 -30.96
C LEU A 453 -39.96 -20.58 -32.03
N LYS A 454 -40.41 -21.82 -31.83
CA LYS A 454 -41.43 -22.45 -32.68
C LYS A 454 -42.84 -21.94 -32.40
N ALA A 455 -43.16 -21.62 -31.14
CA ALA A 455 -44.47 -21.10 -30.74
C ALA A 455 -44.69 -19.63 -31.13
N GLU A 456 -43.63 -18.83 -31.28
CA GLU A 456 -43.69 -17.46 -31.83
C GLU A 456 -43.76 -17.42 -33.37
N ASN A 457 -43.62 -18.56 -34.05
CA ASN A 457 -43.84 -18.71 -35.49
C ASN A 457 -45.06 -19.60 -35.84
N PRO A 458 -46.29 -19.34 -35.35
CA PRO A 458 -47.45 -20.12 -35.75
C PRO A 458 -47.94 -19.80 -37.17
N CYS A 459 -47.45 -18.71 -37.80
CA CYS A 459 -47.95 -18.25 -39.10
C CYS A 459 -47.12 -18.70 -40.33
N ALA A 460 -46.06 -19.51 -40.16
CA ALA A 460 -45.25 -19.96 -41.30
C ALA A 460 -45.68 -21.31 -41.91
N SER A 461 -46.61 -22.06 -41.31
CA SER A 461 -47.04 -23.37 -41.82
C SER A 461 -48.45 -23.41 -42.41
N ALA A 462 -49.06 -22.25 -42.71
CA ALA A 462 -50.37 -22.15 -43.34
C ALA A 462 -50.33 -21.48 -44.74
N ARG A 463 -49.26 -21.70 -45.49
CA ARG A 463 -49.22 -21.53 -46.96
C ARG A 463 -48.45 -22.68 -47.59
N GLY A 464 -49.18 -23.74 -47.88
CA GLY A 464 -48.81 -24.85 -48.76
C GLY A 464 -50.05 -25.25 -49.51
#